data_AF-A0A3A9JSB0-F1
#
_entry.id   AF-A0A3A9JSB0-F1
#
_cell.length_a   1.000
_cell.length_b   1.000
_cell.length_c   1.000
_cell.angle_alpha   90.00
_cell.angle_beta   90.00
_cell.angle_gamma   90.00
#
_symmetry.space_group_name_H-M   'P 1'
#
loop_
_entity.id
_entity.type
_entity.pdbx_description
1 polymer ?
#
loop_
_entity_poly.entity_id
_entity_poly.type
_entity_poly.pdbx_seq_one_letter_code
_entity_poly.pdbx_strand_id
1 'polypeptide(L)'
;LDAGCGTGGLLRRLAAALPGQPLAGLEYNPAAAARAAAKSGALVTAGDANTLPFPDARFGAVVSVDVLCHAGVEEARALAEFRRVLAPGGTLVLNLPAFEWLRSAHDTRVHNARRYTAARAGALLREAGFVRVETRYWNSLLLPLMVAQRKLRSRQPDAASDVAPFPPWLDATLHAATRAEAALARLGLHYPAGGSVLVVATRPA
;
A
#
# COMPACT_ATOMS: atom_id res chain seq x y z
N LEU A 1 12.16 1.31 4.44
CA LEU A 1 12.02 0.30 3.37
C LEU A 1 10.65 0.45 2.72
N ASP A 2 10.59 0.55 1.40
CA ASP A 2 9.36 0.37 0.61
C ASP A 2 9.32 -1.07 0.08
N ALA A 3 8.54 -1.94 0.74
CA ALA A 3 8.47 -3.36 0.46
C ALA A 3 7.39 -3.67 -0.59
N GLY A 4 7.82 -3.94 -1.82
CA GLY A 4 7.00 -4.01 -3.03
C GLY A 4 6.84 -2.64 -3.69
N CYS A 5 7.97 -1.97 -3.97
CA CYS A 5 8.00 -0.58 -4.42
C CYS A 5 7.57 -0.37 -5.88
N GLY A 6 7.30 -1.44 -6.63
CA GLY A 6 6.91 -1.39 -8.04
C GLY A 6 7.97 -0.65 -8.86
N THR A 7 7.53 0.33 -9.66
CA THR A 7 8.45 1.18 -10.45
C THR A 7 8.97 2.40 -9.70
N GLY A 8 8.89 2.43 -8.36
CA GLY A 8 9.49 3.45 -7.50
C GLY A 8 8.74 4.78 -7.41
N GLY A 9 7.43 4.78 -7.69
CA GLY A 9 6.61 6.00 -7.62
C GLY A 9 6.54 6.59 -6.21
N LEU A 10 6.33 5.73 -5.21
CA LEU A 10 6.33 6.11 -3.80
C LEU A 10 7.74 6.46 -3.32
N LEU A 11 8.74 5.63 -3.61
CA LEU A 11 10.14 5.92 -3.29
C LEU A 11 10.59 7.31 -3.74
N ARG A 12 10.28 7.71 -4.99
CA ARG A 12 10.61 9.06 -5.48
C ARG A 12 9.96 10.17 -4.64
N ARG A 13 8.70 9.99 -4.25
CA ARG A 13 7.98 10.95 -3.39
C ARG A 13 8.58 11.00 -1.98
N LEU A 14 8.95 9.85 -1.42
CA LEU A 14 9.64 9.77 -0.13
C LEU A 14 11.00 10.45 -0.18
N ALA A 15 11.78 10.25 -1.25
CA ALA A 15 13.09 10.88 -1.42
C ALA A 15 12.99 12.42 -1.42
N ALA A 16 11.95 12.96 -2.06
CA ALA A 16 11.69 14.40 -2.07
C ALA A 16 11.16 14.92 -0.72
N ALA A 17 10.32 14.15 -0.03
CA ALA A 17 9.70 14.56 1.23
C ALA A 17 10.61 14.40 2.45
N LEU A 18 11.61 13.51 2.39
CA LEU A 18 12.52 13.17 3.47
C LEU A 18 13.98 13.31 2.99
N PRO A 19 14.42 14.53 2.64
CA PRO A 19 15.76 14.75 2.11
C PRO A 19 16.82 14.27 3.10
N GLY A 20 17.83 13.56 2.59
CA GLY A 20 18.94 13.02 3.39
C GLY A 20 18.63 11.73 4.13
N GLN A 21 17.40 11.24 4.14
CA GLN A 21 17.08 9.96 4.77
C GLN A 21 17.44 8.77 3.86
N PRO A 22 18.14 7.73 4.36
CA PRO A 22 18.42 6.54 3.58
C PRO A 22 17.13 5.80 3.21
N LEU A 23 16.88 5.65 1.92
CA LEU A 23 15.74 4.89 1.40
C LEU A 23 16.21 3.59 0.76
N ALA A 24 15.42 2.54 0.99
CA ALA A 24 15.59 1.23 0.37
C ALA A 24 14.24 0.77 -0.20
N GLY A 25 14.29 0.09 -1.34
CA GLY A 25 13.15 -0.58 -1.97
C GLY A 25 13.37 -2.08 -2.09
N LEU A 26 12.27 -2.83 -2.07
CA LEU A 26 12.22 -4.23 -2.49
C LEU A 26 11.19 -4.36 -3.60
N GLU A 27 11.50 -5.09 -4.66
CA GLU A 27 10.56 -5.38 -5.73
C GLU A 27 10.80 -6.78 -6.31
N TYR A 28 9.75 -7.58 -6.50
CA TYR A 28 9.91 -8.97 -6.95
C TYR A 28 10.37 -9.05 -8.41
N ASN A 29 9.96 -8.09 -9.25
CA ASN A 29 10.34 -8.04 -10.66
C ASN A 29 11.66 -7.25 -10.86
N PRO A 30 12.74 -7.88 -11.35
CA PRO A 30 14.04 -7.22 -11.49
C PRO A 30 14.03 -5.98 -12.41
N ALA A 31 13.22 -6.00 -13.47
CA ALA A 31 13.11 -4.86 -14.39
C ALA A 31 12.31 -3.69 -13.76
N ALA A 32 11.33 -3.97 -12.91
CA ALA A 32 10.66 -2.94 -12.12
C ALA A 32 11.59 -2.38 -11.04
N ALA A 33 12.35 -3.23 -10.36
CA ALA A 33 13.37 -2.84 -9.38
C ALA A 33 14.40 -1.88 -9.99
N ALA A 34 14.94 -2.20 -11.17
CA ALA A 34 15.89 -1.35 -11.88
C ALA A 34 15.28 0.03 -12.22
N ARG A 35 14.03 0.06 -12.70
CA ARG A 35 13.30 1.31 -12.97
C ARG A 35 13.05 2.11 -11.69
N ALA A 36 12.77 1.45 -10.57
CA ALA A 36 12.56 2.10 -9.29
C ALA A 36 13.84 2.77 -8.77
N ALA A 37 14.99 2.07 -8.87
CA ALA A 37 16.29 2.62 -8.52
C ALA A 37 16.61 3.87 -9.35
N ALA A 38 16.49 3.77 -10.68
CA ALA A 38 16.74 4.90 -11.58
C ALA A 38 15.81 6.10 -11.32
N LYS A 39 14.53 5.85 -11.02
CA LYS A 39 13.53 6.90 -10.79
C LYS A 39 13.69 7.62 -9.46
N SER A 40 14.14 6.91 -8.42
CA SER A 40 14.16 7.42 -7.05
C SER A 40 15.55 7.80 -6.54
N GLY A 41 16.62 7.29 -7.16
CA GLY A 41 17.97 7.37 -6.64
C GLY A 41 18.22 6.52 -5.38
N ALA A 42 17.23 5.74 -4.94
CA ALA A 42 17.33 4.87 -3.78
C ALA A 42 17.97 3.52 -4.12
N LEU A 43 18.46 2.81 -3.11
CA LEU A 43 18.90 1.42 -3.24
C LEU A 43 17.67 0.52 -3.39
N VAL A 44 17.53 -0.21 -4.49
CA VAL A 44 16.42 -1.13 -4.71
C VAL A 44 16.94 -2.54 -4.95
N THR A 45 16.44 -3.49 -4.17
CA THR A 45 16.82 -4.90 -4.25
C THR A 45 15.68 -5.70 -4.90
N ALA A 46 16.03 -6.52 -5.88
CA ALA A 46 15.08 -7.51 -6.40
C ALA A 46 14.90 -8.64 -5.37
N GLY A 47 13.67 -8.95 -4.96
CA GLY A 47 13.44 -9.99 -3.95
C GLY A 47 11.97 -10.18 -3.56
N ASP A 48 11.71 -11.23 -2.78
CA ASP A 48 10.37 -11.64 -2.36
C ASP A 48 10.01 -11.04 -0.98
N ALA A 49 8.80 -10.50 -0.85
CA ALA A 49 8.28 -10.01 0.43
C ALA A 49 8.12 -11.11 1.49
N ASN A 50 8.00 -12.36 1.08
CA ASN A 50 7.94 -13.54 1.96
C ASN A 50 9.31 -13.90 2.56
N THR A 51 10.41 -13.38 2.01
CA THR A 51 11.80 -13.64 2.43
C THR A 51 12.67 -12.45 2.07
N LEU A 52 12.71 -11.47 2.98
CA LEU A 52 13.42 -10.22 2.76
C LEU A 52 14.94 -10.43 2.83
N PRO A 53 15.71 -10.02 1.79
CA PRO A 53 17.17 -10.13 1.76
C PRO A 53 17.84 -9.00 2.57
N PHE A 54 17.30 -8.70 3.75
CA PHE A 54 17.80 -7.67 4.65
C PHE A 54 18.07 -8.26 6.04
N PRO A 55 19.07 -7.74 6.76
CA PRO A 55 19.35 -8.17 8.12
C PRO A 55 18.23 -7.76 9.07
N ASP A 56 18.19 -8.44 10.21
CA ASP A 56 17.31 -8.13 11.32
C ASP A 56 17.51 -6.70 11.81
N ALA A 57 16.44 -6.10 12.32
CA ALA A 57 16.47 -4.81 13.00
C ALA A 57 17.07 -3.63 12.19
N ARG A 58 17.07 -3.70 10.86
CA ARG A 58 17.77 -2.74 9.99
C ARG A 58 17.02 -1.43 9.73
N PHE A 59 15.69 -1.46 9.72
CA PHE A 59 14.89 -0.31 9.29
C PHE A 59 14.07 0.26 10.44
N GLY A 60 14.07 1.59 10.59
CA GLY A 60 13.16 2.28 11.50
C GLY A 60 11.71 2.33 11.00
N ALA A 61 11.49 2.14 9.69
CA ALA A 61 10.16 2.06 9.09
C ALA A 61 10.11 1.14 7.86
N VAL A 62 9.00 0.42 7.74
CA VAL A 62 8.61 -0.34 6.56
C VAL A 62 7.27 0.19 6.06
N VAL A 63 7.19 0.49 4.77
CA VAL A 63 5.95 0.84 4.08
C VAL A 63 5.69 -0.23 3.03
N SER A 64 4.45 -0.67 2.87
CA SER A 64 4.06 -1.61 1.82
C SER A 64 2.67 -1.26 1.30
N VAL A 65 2.55 -0.98 0.01
CA VAL A 65 1.33 -0.43 -0.60
C VAL A 65 0.79 -1.42 -1.62
N ASP A 66 -0.38 -1.99 -1.32
CA ASP A 66 -1.10 -2.94 -2.16
C ASP A 66 -0.28 -4.18 -2.53
N VAL A 67 0.51 -4.72 -1.59
CA VAL A 67 1.36 -5.91 -1.80
C VAL A 67 0.81 -7.15 -1.12
N LEU A 68 0.36 -7.06 0.14
CA LEU A 68 -0.19 -8.20 0.87
C LEU A 68 -1.45 -8.79 0.22
N CYS A 69 -2.10 -8.05 -0.68
CA CYS A 69 -3.25 -8.56 -1.42
C CYS A 69 -2.88 -9.56 -2.53
N HIS A 70 -1.62 -9.59 -2.99
CA HIS A 70 -1.20 -10.41 -4.12
C HIS A 70 -1.21 -11.91 -3.80
N ALA A 71 -1.60 -12.76 -4.75
CA ALA A 71 -1.70 -14.21 -4.56
C ALA A 71 -0.40 -14.88 -4.09
N GLY A 72 0.74 -14.41 -4.57
CA GLY A 72 2.07 -14.94 -4.21
C GLY A 72 2.58 -14.50 -2.84
N VAL A 73 1.84 -13.67 -2.10
CA VAL A 73 2.25 -13.19 -0.78
C VAL A 73 1.52 -13.96 0.32
N GLU A 74 2.29 -14.57 1.20
CA GLU A 74 1.82 -15.27 2.39
C GLU A 74 1.74 -14.25 3.54
N GLU A 75 0.54 -13.78 3.88
CA GLU A 75 0.32 -12.67 4.82
C GLU A 75 1.09 -12.83 6.14
N ALA A 76 1.01 -14.00 6.78
CA ALA A 76 1.68 -14.26 8.05
C ALA A 76 3.21 -14.22 7.92
N ARG A 77 3.75 -14.78 6.83
CA ARG A 77 5.18 -14.87 6.56
C ARG A 77 5.75 -13.50 6.19
N ALA A 78 5.09 -12.77 5.29
CA ALA A 78 5.48 -11.41 4.92
C ALA A 78 5.45 -10.46 6.13
N LEU A 79 4.42 -10.54 6.98
CA LEU A 79 4.36 -9.76 8.21
C LEU A 79 5.45 -10.14 9.23
N ALA A 80 5.79 -11.42 9.32
CA ALA A 80 6.91 -11.88 10.15
C ALA A 80 8.25 -11.30 9.65
N GLU A 81 8.48 -11.31 8.33
CA GLU A 81 9.67 -10.70 7.72
C GLU A 81 9.70 -9.18 7.92
N PHE A 82 8.56 -8.51 7.74
CA PHE A 82 8.43 -7.08 7.97
C PHE A 82 8.80 -6.75 9.41
N ARG A 83 8.31 -7.52 10.38
CA ARG A 83 8.67 -7.39 11.80
C ARG A 83 10.16 -7.67 12.03
N ARG A 84 10.72 -8.72 11.45
CA ARG A 84 12.13 -9.11 11.61
C ARG A 84 13.08 -7.97 11.24
N VAL A 85 12.88 -7.37 10.07
CA VAL A 85 13.77 -6.30 9.56
C VAL A 85 13.57 -4.96 10.28
N LEU A 86 12.56 -4.83 11.15
CA LEU A 86 11.97 -3.54 11.52
C LEU A 86 12.52 -2.76 12.73
N ALA A 87 13.68 -2.97 13.31
CA ALA A 87 14.15 -2.31 14.56
C ALA A 87 13.13 -2.27 15.76
N PRO A 88 13.56 -2.56 17.00
CA PRO A 88 12.70 -2.32 18.17
C PRO A 88 12.04 -0.93 18.16
N GLY A 89 10.71 -0.87 18.29
CA GLY A 89 9.94 0.39 18.21
C GLY A 89 9.72 0.96 16.79
N GLY A 90 10.19 0.28 15.74
CA GLY A 90 10.01 0.72 14.36
C GLY A 90 8.55 0.64 13.86
N THR A 91 8.25 1.39 12.81
CA THR A 91 6.87 1.59 12.31
C THR A 91 6.60 0.80 11.03
N LEU A 92 5.51 0.05 11.01
CA LEU A 92 4.93 -0.54 9.80
C LEU A 92 3.76 0.33 9.31
N VAL A 93 3.76 0.66 8.02
CA VAL A 93 2.63 1.30 7.33
C VAL A 93 2.19 0.44 6.16
N LEU A 94 0.91 0.07 6.13
CA LEU A 94 0.32 -0.69 5.03
C LEU A 94 -0.81 0.10 4.37
N ASN A 95 -0.87 0.04 3.05
CA ASN A 95 -2.09 0.35 2.31
C ASN A 95 -2.63 -0.93 1.69
N LEU A 96 -3.91 -1.23 1.91
CA LEU A 96 -4.55 -2.45 1.43
C LEU A 96 -5.85 -2.12 0.66
N PRO A 97 -6.20 -2.88 -0.39
CA PRO A 97 -7.46 -2.67 -1.09
C PRO A 97 -8.63 -3.02 -0.18
N ALA A 98 -9.57 -2.10 -0.01
CA ALA A 98 -10.70 -2.31 0.89
C ALA A 98 -11.79 -3.16 0.25
N PHE A 99 -12.49 -3.91 1.10
CA PHE A 99 -13.73 -4.64 0.88
C PHE A 99 -13.75 -5.63 -0.29
N GLU A 100 -14.15 -6.86 0.01
CA GLU A 100 -14.26 -7.93 -0.97
C GLU A 100 -15.31 -7.63 -2.05
N TRP A 101 -16.42 -7.00 -1.69
CA TRP A 101 -17.47 -6.61 -2.65
C TRP A 101 -16.99 -5.57 -3.68
N LEU A 102 -15.89 -4.86 -3.45
CA LEU A 102 -15.25 -3.95 -4.43
C LEU A 102 -14.34 -4.66 -5.43
N ARG A 103 -14.23 -6.00 -5.37
CA ARG A 103 -13.46 -6.79 -6.35
C ARG A 103 -13.95 -6.54 -7.78
N SER A 104 -13.02 -6.36 -8.70
CA SER A 104 -13.26 -6.14 -10.13
C SER A 104 -12.23 -6.86 -11.01
N ALA A 105 -12.37 -6.76 -12.34
CA ALA A 105 -11.41 -7.31 -13.30
C ALA A 105 -9.97 -6.77 -13.12
N HIS A 106 -9.82 -5.57 -12.57
CA HIS A 106 -8.53 -4.99 -12.23
C HIS A 106 -7.78 -5.84 -11.18
N ASP A 107 -8.48 -6.36 -10.17
CA ASP A 107 -7.88 -7.20 -9.13
C ASP A 107 -7.28 -8.47 -9.74
N THR A 108 -7.97 -9.12 -10.68
CA THR A 108 -7.45 -10.30 -11.39
C THR A 108 -6.20 -9.98 -12.20
N ARG A 109 -6.17 -8.84 -12.90
CA ARG A 109 -5.04 -8.43 -13.77
C ARG A 109 -3.78 -8.08 -13.01
N VAL A 110 -3.94 -7.51 -11.82
CA VAL A 110 -2.81 -7.18 -10.94
C VAL A 110 -2.50 -8.32 -9.97
N HIS A 111 -3.15 -9.48 -10.12
CA HIS A 111 -2.96 -10.67 -9.29
C HIS A 111 -3.33 -10.48 -7.80
N ASN A 112 -4.25 -9.56 -7.50
CA ASN A 112 -4.85 -9.42 -6.17
C ASN A 112 -5.76 -10.63 -5.90
N ALA A 113 -5.41 -11.42 -4.91
CA ALA A 113 -6.19 -12.57 -4.46
C ALA A 113 -7.23 -12.22 -3.38
N ARG A 114 -7.03 -11.10 -2.68
CA ARG A 114 -7.78 -10.76 -1.46
C ARG A 114 -7.90 -9.25 -1.23
N ARG A 115 -8.97 -8.86 -0.56
CA ARG A 115 -9.26 -7.48 -0.12
C ARG A 115 -9.61 -7.48 1.36
N TYR A 116 -9.50 -6.32 2.01
CA TYR A 116 -9.47 -6.24 3.48
C TYR A 116 -10.57 -5.35 4.05
N THR A 117 -10.98 -5.66 5.28
CA THR A 117 -11.66 -4.69 6.15
C THR A 117 -10.65 -4.11 7.14
N ALA A 118 -10.93 -2.93 7.68
CA ALA A 118 -10.10 -2.33 8.73
C ALA A 118 -9.98 -3.28 9.94
N ALA A 119 -11.09 -3.92 10.33
CA ALA A 119 -11.11 -4.91 11.40
C ALA A 119 -10.19 -6.11 11.11
N ARG A 120 -10.27 -6.72 9.91
CA ARG A 120 -9.42 -7.88 9.56
C ARG A 120 -7.96 -7.50 9.47
N ALA A 121 -7.64 -6.36 8.86
CA ALA A 121 -6.26 -5.90 8.77
C ALA A 121 -5.67 -5.62 10.15
N GLY A 122 -6.46 -5.00 11.05
CA GLY A 122 -6.05 -4.78 12.43
C GLY A 122 -5.86 -6.07 13.22
N ALA A 123 -6.72 -7.07 13.05
CA ALA A 123 -6.56 -8.38 13.69
C ALA A 123 -5.29 -9.09 13.21
N LEU A 124 -5.07 -9.11 11.89
CA LEU A 124 -3.92 -9.73 11.26
C LEU A 124 -2.58 -9.17 11.79
N LEU A 125 -2.47 -7.85 11.97
CA LEU A 125 -1.24 -7.25 12.50
C LEU A 125 -1.02 -7.57 13.99
N ARG A 126 -2.08 -7.66 14.78
CA ARG A 126 -1.99 -8.08 16.19
C ARG A 126 -1.57 -9.55 16.29
N GLU A 127 -2.15 -10.42 15.47
CA GLU A 127 -1.77 -11.84 15.34
C GLU A 127 -0.28 -11.98 14.94
N ALA A 128 0.23 -11.09 14.08
CA ALA A 128 1.64 -11.06 13.69
C ALA A 128 2.59 -10.45 14.74
N GLY A 129 2.07 -10.05 15.91
CA GLY A 129 2.87 -9.54 17.03
C GLY A 129 3.22 -8.06 16.96
N PHE A 130 2.48 -7.25 16.17
CA PHE A 130 2.60 -5.80 16.22
C PHE A 130 1.71 -5.19 17.33
N VAL A 131 2.16 -4.07 17.87
CA VAL A 131 1.44 -3.28 18.89
C VAL A 131 1.02 -1.92 18.33
N ARG A 132 0.18 -1.18 19.07
CA ARG A 132 -0.31 0.16 18.67
C ARG A 132 -0.91 0.17 17.26
N VAL A 133 -1.69 -0.85 16.95
CA VAL A 133 -2.30 -1.04 15.63
C VAL A 133 -3.46 -0.07 15.44
N GLU A 134 -3.28 0.90 14.54
CA GLU A 134 -4.29 1.85 14.09
C GLU A 134 -4.73 1.52 12.66
N THR A 135 -6.04 1.54 12.42
CA THR A 135 -6.63 1.25 11.12
C THR A 135 -7.59 2.35 10.72
N ARG A 136 -7.51 2.83 9.48
CA ARG A 136 -8.40 3.87 8.94
C ARG A 136 -8.76 3.57 7.50
N TYR A 137 -9.98 3.90 7.11
CA TYR A 137 -10.35 3.93 5.69
C TYR A 137 -9.95 5.27 5.06
N TRP A 138 -9.58 5.22 3.78
CA TRP A 138 -9.33 6.40 2.96
C TRP A 138 -9.74 6.14 1.50
N ASN A 139 -9.75 7.18 0.67
CA ASN A 139 -10.47 7.24 -0.60
C ASN A 139 -11.99 7.03 -0.43
N SER A 140 -12.55 7.63 0.61
CA SER A 140 -13.97 7.60 0.99
C SER A 140 -14.80 8.57 0.14
N LEU A 141 -14.29 9.79 -0.10
CA LEU A 141 -14.95 10.75 -0.99
C LEU A 141 -15.03 10.24 -2.44
N LEU A 142 -14.04 9.44 -2.85
CA LEU A 142 -14.00 8.83 -4.18
C LEU A 142 -14.73 7.48 -4.25
N LEU A 143 -15.16 6.93 -3.11
CA LEU A 143 -15.78 5.61 -3.06
C LEU A 143 -17.01 5.47 -3.98
N PRO A 144 -17.97 6.42 -4.04
CA PRO A 144 -19.09 6.32 -4.97
C PRO A 144 -18.65 6.24 -6.45
N LEU A 145 -17.62 7.01 -6.82
CA LEU A 145 -17.07 6.99 -8.17
C LEU A 145 -16.38 5.65 -8.47
N MET A 146 -15.61 5.12 -7.51
CA MET A 146 -14.97 3.80 -7.63
C MET A 146 -16.01 2.69 -7.79
N VAL A 147 -17.11 2.75 -7.01
CA VAL A 147 -18.23 1.80 -7.14
C VAL A 147 -18.85 1.90 -8.53
N ALA A 148 -19.14 3.11 -9.01
CA ALA A 148 -19.70 3.31 -10.34
C ALA A 148 -18.78 2.75 -11.44
N GLN A 149 -17.48 3.06 -11.38
CA GLN A 149 -16.50 2.54 -12.34
C GLN A 149 -16.45 1.00 -12.32
N ARG A 150 -16.32 0.40 -11.13
CA ARG A 150 -16.10 -1.04 -11.00
C ARG A 150 -17.34 -1.89 -11.17
N LYS A 151 -18.51 -1.36 -10.84
CA LYS A 151 -19.78 -2.12 -10.86
C LYS A 151 -20.72 -1.72 -11.97
N LEU A 152 -20.60 -0.54 -12.56
CA LEU A 152 -21.47 -0.10 -13.66
C LEU A 152 -20.75 -0.11 -15.01
N ARG A 153 -19.46 0.23 -15.06
CA ARG A 153 -18.69 0.33 -16.32
C ARG A 153 -17.83 -0.91 -16.61
N SER A 154 -17.12 -1.45 -15.62
CA SER A 154 -16.21 -2.61 -15.80
C SER A 154 -16.85 -3.95 -15.39
N ARG A 155 -18.11 -4.20 -15.77
CA ARG A 155 -18.78 -5.49 -15.50
C ARG A 155 -18.22 -6.65 -16.33
N GLN A 156 -17.52 -6.36 -17.42
CA GLN A 156 -16.98 -7.39 -18.32
C GLN A 156 -15.66 -7.95 -17.76
N PRO A 157 -15.46 -9.29 -17.79
CA PRO A 157 -14.23 -9.94 -17.30
C PRO A 157 -12.95 -9.40 -17.97
N ASP A 158 -13.05 -8.96 -19.23
CA ASP A 158 -11.94 -8.46 -20.04
C ASP A 158 -11.79 -6.93 -20.02
N ALA A 159 -12.44 -6.23 -19.08
CA ALA A 159 -12.31 -4.78 -18.95
C ALA A 159 -10.88 -4.34 -18.60
N ALA A 160 -10.39 -3.27 -19.25
CA ALA A 160 -9.06 -2.69 -19.08
C ALA A 160 -8.67 -2.48 -17.59
N SER A 161 -7.36 -2.46 -17.28
CA SER A 161 -6.92 -2.07 -15.93
C SER A 161 -7.47 -0.68 -15.60
N ASP A 162 -7.92 -0.47 -14.36
CA ASP A 162 -8.44 0.83 -13.89
C ASP A 162 -7.34 1.93 -13.88
N VAL A 163 -6.07 1.56 -14.09
CA VAL A 163 -4.94 2.49 -14.21
C VAL A 163 -4.84 2.99 -15.65
N ALA A 164 -5.33 4.21 -15.88
CA ALA A 164 -5.24 4.90 -17.16
C ALA A 164 -4.89 6.38 -16.96
N PRO A 165 -4.25 7.05 -17.93
CA PRO A 165 -4.11 8.49 -17.91
C PRO A 165 -5.50 9.14 -18.03
N PHE A 166 -5.84 10.01 -17.08
CA PHE A 166 -7.06 10.82 -17.12
C PHE A 166 -6.77 12.22 -17.69
N PRO A 167 -7.78 12.91 -18.25
CA PRO A 167 -7.64 14.32 -18.60
C PRO A 167 -7.15 15.15 -17.40
N PRO A 168 -6.24 16.14 -17.59
CA PRO A 168 -5.60 16.85 -16.48
C PRO A 168 -6.56 17.50 -15.48
N TRP A 169 -7.70 18.02 -15.97
CA TRP A 169 -8.73 18.62 -15.10
C TRP A 169 -9.38 17.60 -14.16
N LEU A 170 -9.62 16.38 -14.67
CA LEU A 170 -10.23 15.30 -13.90
C LEU A 170 -9.22 14.78 -12.88
N ASP A 171 -7.98 14.56 -13.30
CA ASP A 171 -6.87 14.17 -12.42
C ASP A 171 -6.67 15.18 -11.28
N ALA A 172 -6.64 16.49 -11.60
CA ALA A 172 -6.57 17.56 -10.60
C ALA A 172 -7.76 17.55 -9.62
N THR A 173 -8.96 17.25 -10.11
CA THR A 173 -10.18 17.17 -9.28
C THR A 173 -10.12 15.98 -8.32
N LEU A 174 -9.70 14.81 -8.80
CA LEU A 174 -9.50 13.61 -7.97
C LEU A 174 -8.40 13.84 -6.91
N HIS A 175 -7.32 14.53 -7.30
CA HIS A 175 -6.28 14.96 -6.37
C HIS A 175 -6.79 15.97 -5.34
N ALA A 176 -7.65 16.91 -5.72
CA ALA A 176 -8.25 17.85 -4.77
C ALA A 176 -9.16 17.13 -3.77
N ALA A 177 -9.96 16.15 -4.22
CA ALA A 177 -10.82 15.35 -3.35
C ALA A 177 -10.00 14.57 -2.30
N THR A 178 -8.93 13.90 -2.72
CA THR A 178 -8.04 13.17 -1.77
C THR A 178 -7.32 14.11 -0.80
N ARG A 179 -6.94 15.32 -1.23
CA ARG A 179 -6.36 16.35 -0.33
C ARG A 179 -7.37 16.87 0.68
N ALA A 180 -8.62 17.11 0.25
CA ALA A 180 -9.70 17.53 1.13
C ALA A 180 -9.99 16.46 2.18
N GLU A 181 -10.08 15.20 1.78
CA GLU A 181 -10.22 14.07 2.69
C GLU A 181 -9.09 14.01 3.72
N ALA A 182 -7.83 14.14 3.28
CA ALA A 182 -6.68 14.15 4.19
C ALA A 182 -6.72 15.34 5.18
N ALA A 183 -7.21 16.51 4.76
CA ALA A 183 -7.38 17.67 5.63
C ALA A 183 -8.48 17.42 6.68
N LEU A 184 -9.63 16.88 6.25
CA LEU A 184 -10.73 16.52 7.14
C LEU A 184 -10.31 15.45 8.15
N ALA A 185 -9.53 14.45 7.73
CA ALA A 185 -8.99 13.42 8.62
C ALA A 185 -8.05 14.00 9.70
N ARG A 186 -7.27 15.05 9.37
CA ARG A 186 -6.45 15.78 10.35
C ARG A 186 -7.27 16.58 11.35
N LEU A 187 -8.49 16.97 10.99
CA LEU A 187 -9.46 17.61 11.88
C LEU A 187 -10.25 16.61 12.74
N GLY A 188 -9.90 15.31 12.67
CA GLY A 188 -10.53 14.26 13.49
C GLY A 188 -11.73 13.58 12.83
N LEU A 189 -12.02 13.86 11.55
CA LEU A 189 -13.06 13.11 10.84
C LEU A 189 -12.56 11.71 10.48
N HIS A 190 -13.32 10.71 10.91
CA HIS A 190 -13.09 9.31 10.57
C HIS A 190 -14.18 8.83 9.62
N TYR A 191 -13.78 8.17 8.54
CA TYR A 191 -14.72 7.64 7.56
C TYR A 191 -15.02 6.17 7.85
N PRO A 192 -16.31 5.76 7.83
CA PRO A 192 -16.70 4.39 8.13
C PRO A 192 -16.35 3.40 6.99
N ALA A 193 -16.09 3.90 5.79
CA ALA A 193 -15.74 3.11 4.61
C ALA A 193 -14.91 3.94 3.62
N GLY A 194 -14.06 3.28 2.85
CA GLY A 194 -13.26 3.89 1.78
C GLY A 194 -12.78 2.84 0.79
N GLY A 195 -12.17 3.27 -0.32
CA GLY A 195 -11.61 2.37 -1.34
C GLY A 195 -10.40 1.56 -0.87
N SER A 196 -9.73 2.03 0.19
CA SER A 196 -8.52 1.42 0.74
C SER A 196 -8.51 1.49 2.27
N VAL A 197 -7.73 0.59 2.87
CA VAL A 197 -7.44 0.53 4.31
C VAL A 197 -6.00 0.94 4.53
N LEU A 198 -5.79 2.02 5.29
CA LEU A 198 -4.50 2.40 5.82
C LEU A 198 -4.33 1.77 7.19
N VAL A 199 -3.20 1.10 7.42
CA VAL A 199 -2.84 0.51 8.71
C VAL A 199 -1.49 1.03 9.13
N VAL A 200 -1.39 1.46 10.39
CA VAL A 200 -0.12 1.84 11.03
C VAL A 200 0.04 0.99 12.28
N ALA A 201 1.22 0.42 12.47
CA ALA A 201 1.53 -0.38 13.65
C ALA A 201 2.99 -0.24 14.05
N THR A 202 3.31 -0.66 15.26
CA THR A 202 4.65 -0.55 15.83
C THR A 202 5.19 -1.95 16.18
N ARG A 203 6.45 -2.21 15.84
CA ARG A 203 7.16 -3.39 16.34
C ARG A 203 7.40 -3.20 17.85
N PRO A 204 7.09 -4.20 18.70
CA PRO A 204 7.45 -4.14 20.13
C PRO A 204 8.94 -3.84 20.35
N ALA A 205 9.25 -3.25 21.50
CA ALA A 205 10.64 -3.05 21.93
C ALA A 205 11.36 -4.40 22.15
#